data_AF-A0A6H9IK99-F1
#
_entry.id   AF-A0A6H9IK99-F1
#
_cell.length_a   1.000
_cell.length_b   1.000
_cell.length_c   1.000
_cell.angle_alpha   90.00
_cell.angle_beta   90.00
_cell.angle_gamma   90.00
#
_symmetry.space_group_name_H-M   'P 1'
#
loop_
_entity.id
_entity.type
_entity.pdbx_description
1 polymer ?
#
loop_
_entity_poly.entity_id
_entity_poly.type
_entity_poly.pdbx_seq_one_letter_code
_entity_poly.pdbx_strand_id
1 'polypeptide(L)'
;MQAPGAGAMVCTAAWLVAGLGMLAGGGPALAAPADAAQGQALYETRCGGCHDRSVHARRVRSAKSFAQVRAWVESWNRHTGSLWRDDEIDAVTRYLNDRYYGFPCPAEVCGTDRG
;
A
#
# COMPACT_ATOMS: atom_id res chain seq x y z
N MET A 1 46.90 -20.79 -22.64
CA MET A 1 47.47 -21.97 -21.94
C MET A 1 48.33 -21.49 -20.79
N GLN A 2 47.77 -21.50 -19.58
CA GLN A 2 48.48 -21.49 -18.28
C GLN A 2 47.44 -21.90 -17.23
N ALA A 3 47.76 -22.97 -16.50
CA ALA A 3 46.95 -23.61 -15.48
C ALA A 3 47.49 -23.26 -14.07
N PRO A 4 46.75 -23.59 -12.99
CA PRO A 4 46.63 -22.78 -11.77
C PRO A 4 47.63 -23.08 -10.65
N GLY A 5 47.85 -22.08 -9.78
CA GLY A 5 48.50 -22.25 -8.48
C GLY A 5 47.47 -22.50 -7.38
N ALA A 6 47.41 -23.73 -6.89
CA ALA A 6 46.70 -24.12 -5.68
C ALA A 6 47.52 -23.69 -4.44
N GLY A 7 46.92 -22.94 -3.54
CA GLY A 7 47.46 -22.64 -2.22
C GLY A 7 46.40 -22.90 -1.16
N ALA A 8 46.41 -24.10 -0.60
CA ALA A 8 45.67 -24.42 0.61
C ALA A 8 46.63 -24.34 1.80
N MET A 9 46.36 -23.47 2.77
CA MET A 9 46.82 -23.69 4.14
C MET A 9 45.83 -23.08 5.13
N VAL A 10 45.09 -23.99 5.77
CA VAL A 10 44.19 -23.75 6.89
C VAL A 10 45.04 -23.59 8.16
N CYS A 11 44.64 -22.70 9.07
CA CYS A 11 44.64 -22.85 10.54
C CYS A 11 44.89 -21.52 11.25
N THR A 12 43.84 -20.91 11.79
CA THR A 12 43.87 -20.42 13.17
C THR A 12 42.46 -20.49 13.75
N ALA A 13 42.38 -21.17 14.88
CA ALA A 13 41.17 -21.34 15.66
C ALA A 13 40.74 -20.03 16.34
N ALA A 14 39.41 -19.89 16.44
CA ALA A 14 38.64 -19.34 17.55
C ALA A 14 39.20 -18.12 18.31
N TRP A 15 38.54 -16.96 18.14
CA TRP A 15 38.39 -15.98 19.22
C TRP A 15 36.96 -15.41 19.25
N LEU A 16 36.27 -15.79 20.33
CA LEU A 16 35.32 -15.02 21.15
C LEU A 16 34.04 -14.45 20.54
N VAL A 17 32.94 -15.09 20.95
CA VAL A 17 31.61 -14.51 21.16
C VAL A 17 31.72 -13.25 22.03
N ALA A 18 31.40 -12.08 21.47
CA ALA A 18 31.00 -10.90 22.22
C ALA A 18 30.25 -9.94 21.30
N GLY A 19 28.93 -9.85 21.45
CA GLY A 19 28.09 -8.97 20.65
C GLY A 19 26.64 -9.01 21.10
N LEU A 20 26.44 -8.54 22.33
CA LEU A 20 25.19 -8.26 23.03
C LEU A 20 24.01 -7.98 22.09
N GLY A 21 22.94 -8.77 22.26
CA GLY A 21 21.71 -8.72 21.48
C GLY A 21 21.14 -7.31 21.36
N MET A 22 21.02 -6.85 20.12
CA MET A 22 20.23 -5.68 19.79
C MET A 22 18.76 -6.11 19.80
N LEU A 23 18.18 -6.16 21.00
CA LEU A 23 16.73 -6.21 21.17
C LEU A 23 16.17 -4.85 20.73
N ALA A 24 16.02 -4.67 19.41
CA ALA A 24 15.23 -3.59 18.85
C ALA A 24 13.79 -3.81 19.32
N GLY A 25 13.33 -2.95 20.23
CA GLY A 25 11.97 -2.98 20.75
C GLY A 25 10.95 -2.86 19.62
N GLY A 26 10.20 -3.93 19.39
CA GLY A 26 9.00 -3.92 18.55
C GLY A 26 7.87 -3.21 19.31
N GLY A 27 7.88 -1.88 19.28
CA GLY A 27 6.65 -1.11 19.57
C GLY A 27 5.60 -1.41 18.49
N PRO A 28 4.30 -1.23 18.77
CA PRO A 28 3.27 -1.41 17.75
C PRO A 28 3.59 -0.48 16.58
N ALA A 29 3.81 -1.06 15.40
CA ALA A 29 3.93 -0.31 14.17
C ALA A 29 2.57 0.32 13.90
N LEU A 30 2.43 1.62 14.17
CA LEU A 30 1.30 2.38 13.68
C LEU A 30 1.41 2.40 12.15
N ALA A 31 0.42 1.80 11.48
CA ALA A 31 0.34 1.85 10.04
C ALA A 31 0.29 3.33 9.62
N ALA A 32 1.17 3.71 8.69
CA ALA A 32 1.13 5.04 8.11
C ALA A 32 -0.22 5.24 7.37
N PRO A 33 -0.77 6.46 7.34
CA PRO A 33 -1.98 6.72 6.59
C PRO A 33 -1.77 6.40 5.10
N ALA A 34 -2.82 5.92 4.44
CA ALA A 34 -2.76 5.48 3.05
C ALA A 34 -2.31 6.61 2.12
N ASP A 35 -1.43 6.33 1.15
CA ASP A 35 -0.86 7.35 0.27
C ASP A 35 -1.84 7.76 -0.84
N ALA A 36 -2.43 8.96 -0.73
CA ALA A 36 -3.35 9.46 -1.74
C ALA A 36 -2.70 9.70 -3.12
N ALA A 37 -1.38 9.97 -3.18
CA ALA A 37 -0.68 10.16 -4.45
C ALA A 37 -0.51 8.81 -5.18
N GLN A 38 -0.18 7.75 -4.44
CA GLN A 38 -0.22 6.38 -4.97
C GLN A 38 -1.63 6.03 -5.45
N GLY A 39 -2.65 6.33 -4.66
CA GLY A 39 -4.05 6.10 -5.01
C GLY A 39 -4.46 6.81 -6.31
N GLN A 40 -4.00 8.05 -6.51
CA GLN A 40 -4.21 8.78 -7.76
C GLN A 40 -3.56 8.06 -8.95
N ALA A 41 -2.30 7.65 -8.83
CA ALA A 41 -1.60 6.96 -9.92
C ALA A 41 -2.29 5.65 -10.33
N LEU A 42 -2.74 4.87 -9.35
CA LEU A 42 -3.50 3.64 -9.58
C LEU A 42 -4.87 3.91 -10.23
N TYR A 43 -5.57 4.96 -9.79
CA TYR A 43 -6.84 5.36 -10.38
C TYR A 43 -6.69 5.73 -11.87
N GLU A 44 -5.71 6.56 -12.22
CA GLU A 44 -5.54 7.06 -13.58
C GLU A 44 -5.17 5.96 -14.58
N THR A 45 -4.46 4.93 -14.12
CA THR A 45 -4.04 3.82 -14.99
C THR A 45 -5.14 2.78 -15.22
N ARG A 46 -6.12 2.68 -14.30
CA ARG A 46 -7.07 1.55 -14.29
C ARG A 46 -8.53 1.94 -14.43
N CYS A 47 -8.99 2.98 -13.75
CA CYS A 47 -10.41 3.27 -13.63
C CYS A 47 -11.00 3.96 -14.87
N GLY A 48 -10.17 4.65 -15.66
CA GLY A 48 -10.60 5.35 -16.88
C GLY A 48 -10.74 4.47 -18.13
N GLY A 49 -10.40 3.17 -18.04
CA GLY A 49 -10.39 2.28 -19.21
C GLY A 49 -11.77 1.88 -19.72
N CYS A 50 -12.80 1.90 -18.88
CA CYS A 50 -14.15 1.44 -19.24
C CYS A 50 -15.18 2.57 -19.31
N HIS A 51 -14.97 3.67 -18.58
CA HIS A 51 -15.86 4.83 -18.58
C HIS A 51 -15.08 6.09 -18.17
N ASP A 52 -15.60 7.26 -18.50
CA ASP A 52 -15.03 8.53 -18.07
C ASP A 52 -15.33 8.84 -16.58
N ARG A 53 -14.85 9.99 -16.09
CA ARG A 53 -14.93 10.39 -14.67
C ARG A 53 -16.33 10.87 -14.23
N SER A 54 -17.26 11.09 -15.16
CA SER A 54 -18.65 11.52 -14.89
C SER A 54 -19.41 10.57 -13.96
N VAL A 55 -18.95 9.32 -13.85
CA VAL A 55 -19.51 8.33 -12.92
C VAL A 55 -19.51 8.81 -11.46
N HIS A 56 -18.55 9.66 -11.09
CA HIS A 56 -18.44 10.23 -9.75
C HIS A 56 -19.40 11.41 -9.51
N ALA A 57 -19.92 12.03 -10.58
CA ALA A 57 -20.80 13.20 -10.53
C ALA A 57 -22.30 12.87 -10.66
N ARG A 58 -22.67 11.58 -10.71
CA ARG A 58 -24.06 11.15 -10.86
C ARG A 58 -24.93 11.66 -9.70
N ARG A 59 -26.15 12.13 -10.02
CA ARG A 59 -27.15 12.60 -9.04
C ARG A 59 -27.40 11.56 -7.94
N VAL A 60 -27.50 10.29 -8.34
CA VAL A 60 -27.60 9.16 -7.41
C VAL A 60 -26.22 8.52 -7.29
N ARG A 61 -25.53 8.79 -6.17
CA ARG A 61 -24.22 8.19 -5.91
C ARG A 61 -24.30 6.73 -5.50
N SER A 62 -23.42 5.91 -6.05
CA SER A 62 -23.31 4.48 -5.76
C SER A 62 -22.77 4.16 -4.37
N ALA A 63 -21.96 5.04 -3.79
CA ALA A 63 -21.48 4.95 -2.41
C ALA A 63 -22.08 6.06 -1.54
N LYS A 64 -22.39 5.71 -0.29
CA LYS A 64 -22.97 6.60 0.74
C LYS A 64 -22.08 6.72 1.99
N SER A 65 -20.92 6.09 1.99
CA SER A 65 -19.95 6.15 3.09
C SER A 65 -18.56 5.79 2.57
N PHE A 66 -17.51 6.11 3.35
CA PHE A 66 -16.13 5.71 3.04
C PHE A 66 -16.01 4.19 2.86
N ALA A 67 -16.61 3.41 3.75
CA ALA A 67 -16.64 1.95 3.65
C ALA A 67 -17.27 1.45 2.33
N GLN A 68 -18.33 2.11 1.85
CA GLN A 68 -18.92 1.77 0.55
C GLN A 68 -18.04 2.20 -0.62
N VAL A 69 -17.32 3.33 -0.53
CA VAL A 69 -16.31 3.70 -1.54
C VAL A 69 -15.26 2.60 -1.63
N ARG A 70 -14.74 2.14 -0.49
CA ARG A 70 -13.76 1.05 -0.43
C ARG A 70 -14.29 -0.24 -1.05
N ALA A 71 -15.52 -0.63 -0.72
CA ALA A 71 -16.16 -1.81 -1.28
C ALA A 71 -16.29 -1.73 -2.81
N TRP A 72 -16.58 -0.55 -3.36
CA TRP A 72 -16.58 -0.34 -4.80
C TRP A 72 -15.18 -0.47 -5.41
N VAL A 73 -14.15 0.12 -4.79
CA VAL A 73 -12.75 -0.02 -5.25
C VAL A 73 -12.33 -1.48 -5.27
N GLU A 74 -12.65 -2.23 -4.22
CA GLU A 74 -12.35 -3.66 -4.14
C GLU A 74 -13.08 -4.47 -5.22
N SER A 75 -14.35 -4.16 -5.48
CA SER A 75 -15.12 -4.79 -6.56
C SER A 75 -14.49 -4.53 -7.93
N TRP A 76 -14.08 -3.30 -8.21
CA TRP A 76 -13.41 -2.95 -9.47
C TRP A 76 -12.00 -3.50 -9.58
N ASN A 77 -11.26 -3.60 -8.47
CA ASN A 77 -9.97 -4.31 -8.43
C ASN A 77 -10.13 -5.76 -8.91
N ARG A 78 -11.15 -6.47 -8.40
CA ARG A 78 -11.47 -7.83 -8.86
C ARG A 78 -11.92 -7.87 -10.32
N HIS A 79 -12.83 -6.97 -10.71
CA HIS A 79 -13.38 -6.95 -12.07
C HIS A 79 -12.31 -6.68 -13.13
N THR A 80 -11.37 -5.81 -12.81
CA THR A 80 -10.25 -5.49 -13.69
C THR A 80 -9.08 -6.46 -13.53
N GLY A 81 -9.06 -7.32 -12.50
CA GLY A 81 -7.92 -8.20 -12.23
C GLY A 81 -6.64 -7.44 -11.91
N SER A 82 -6.72 -6.32 -11.19
CA SER A 82 -5.56 -5.46 -10.89
C SER A 82 -4.66 -6.00 -9.78
N LEU A 83 -5.15 -6.98 -9.01
CA LEU A 83 -4.41 -7.67 -7.95
C LEU A 83 -3.85 -6.75 -6.86
N TRP A 84 -4.49 -5.59 -6.65
CA TRP A 84 -4.08 -4.64 -5.62
C TRP A 84 -4.17 -5.24 -4.22
N ARG A 85 -3.20 -4.87 -3.38
CA ARG A 85 -3.17 -5.16 -1.95
C ARG A 85 -4.11 -4.24 -1.18
N ASP A 86 -4.36 -4.56 0.10
CA ASP A 86 -5.31 -3.80 0.93
C ASP A 86 -4.90 -2.34 1.11
N ASP A 87 -3.60 -2.06 1.27
CA ASP A 87 -3.04 -0.72 1.37
C ASP A 87 -3.20 0.08 0.06
N GLU A 88 -3.04 -0.57 -1.08
CA GLU A 88 -3.29 0.02 -2.39
C GLU A 88 -4.79 0.32 -2.61
N ILE A 89 -5.67 -0.58 -2.16
CA ILE A 89 -7.12 -0.36 -2.17
C ILE A 89 -7.47 0.84 -1.28
N ASP A 90 -6.87 0.94 -0.10
CA ASP A 90 -7.09 2.04 0.84
C ASP A 90 -6.55 3.37 0.28
N ALA A 91 -5.40 3.35 -0.41
CA ALA A 91 -4.84 4.51 -1.10
C ALA A 91 -5.79 5.06 -2.18
N VAL A 92 -6.30 4.18 -3.06
CA VAL A 92 -7.28 4.56 -4.09
C VAL A 92 -8.59 5.03 -3.46
N THR A 93 -9.04 4.36 -2.40
CA THR A 93 -10.26 4.74 -1.67
C THR A 93 -10.13 6.14 -1.07
N ARG A 94 -9.00 6.43 -0.41
CA ARG A 94 -8.69 7.74 0.13
C ARG A 94 -8.69 8.80 -0.97
N TYR A 95 -7.99 8.55 -2.08
CA TYR A 95 -7.95 9.48 -3.21
C TYR A 95 -9.36 9.78 -3.76
N LEU A 96 -10.17 8.75 -4.01
CA LEU A 96 -11.54 8.92 -4.48
C LEU A 96 -12.41 9.67 -3.48
N ASN A 97 -12.25 9.36 -2.19
CA ASN A 97 -12.98 10.05 -1.14
C ASN A 97 -12.62 11.53 -1.09
N ASP A 98 -11.33 11.86 -1.02
CA ASP A 98 -10.83 13.23 -0.98
C ASP A 98 -11.23 14.03 -2.23
N ARG A 99 -11.18 13.39 -3.41
CA ARG A 99 -11.47 14.06 -4.68
C ARG A 99 -12.96 14.23 -4.99
N TYR A 100 -13.78 13.23 -4.66
CA TYR A 100 -15.16 13.18 -5.15
C TYR A 100 -16.21 13.09 -4.05
N TYR A 101 -15.99 12.31 -2.98
CA TYR A 101 -17.06 11.92 -2.05
C TYR A 101 -17.13 12.71 -0.75
N GLY A 102 -15.99 13.04 -0.14
CA GLY A 102 -15.92 13.83 1.09
C GLY A 102 -16.61 13.18 2.29
N PHE A 103 -16.61 11.85 2.40
CA PHE A 103 -17.17 11.17 3.57
C PHE A 103 -16.19 11.15 4.73
N PRO A 104 -16.69 10.99 5.98
CA PRO A 104 -15.87 10.72 7.15
C PRO A 104 -14.89 9.57 6.89
N CYS A 105 -13.60 9.87 6.98
CA CYS A 105 -12.55 8.88 6.76
C CYS A 105 -11.99 8.38 8.11
N PRO A 106 -11.92 7.05 8.32
CA PRO A 106 -11.35 6.48 9.53
C PRO A 106 -9.87 6.86 9.71
N ALA A 107 -9.46 7.13 10.95
CA ALA A 107 -8.09 7.47 11.30
C ALA A 107 -7.07 6.40 10.86
N GLU A 108 -7.44 5.13 10.80
CA GLU A 108 -6.56 4.03 10.35
C GLU A 108 -6.12 4.22 8.90
N VAL A 109 -6.97 4.82 8.06
CA VAL A 109 -6.69 5.04 6.63
C VAL A 109 -6.20 6.46 6.38
N CYS A 110 -6.75 7.45 7.07
CA CYS A 110 -6.47 8.87 6.81
C CYS A 110 -5.53 9.54 7.81
N GLY A 111 -5.11 8.84 8.87
CA GLY A 111 -4.19 9.32 9.92
C GLY A 111 -4.83 10.27 10.94
N THR A 112 -6.03 10.76 10.65
CA THR A 112 -6.92 11.54 11.54
C THR A 112 -8.35 11.37 11.06
N ASP A 113 -9.32 11.34 11.99
CA ASP A 113 -10.74 11.35 11.63
C ASP A 113 -11.05 12.70 10.96
N ARG A 114 -11.36 12.67 9.67
CA ARG A 114 -11.78 13.83 8.89
C ARG A 114 -13.25 13.70 8.59
N GLY A 115 -14.10 14.42 9.34
CA GLY A 115 -15.56 14.46 9.20
C GLY A 115 -16.06 15.75 8.58
#